data_AF-A0A942LH88-F1
#
_entry.id   AF-A0A942LH88-F1
#
_cell.length_a   1.000
_cell.length_b   1.000
_cell.length_c   1.000
_cell.angle_alpha   90.00
_cell.angle_beta   90.00
_cell.angle_gamma   90.00
#
_symmetry.space_group_name_H-M   'P 1'
#
loop_
_entity.id
_entity.type
_entity.pdbx_description
1 polymer ?
#
loop_
_entity_poly.entity_id
_entity_poly.type
_entity_poly.pdbx_seq_one_letter_code
_entity_poly.pdbx_strand_id
1 'polypeptide(L)'
;MHAPQAAALVGALVGAVLALHALAWVFRSLSCLAVAAAVAVVAYPVWRLLVERAQLRRQAILQTVAEDQSTLVRWLWRGTLLQVALVFVALVNAALLLGVLATLRPWHWVVLLGDALVLGLVFQGARRSLALQIRAPYRGLVARLWPVMAGNVVLLVVAFVALDFYAEHPIVPGPWLDVAQRAFHDGRAAAACPVAATWLGAVHAVDQMAWKVAIDTLPTLPGMPTRLLGWALFLAWTGLGAVLVSRFLLGVVAWAEAWRPKPDRASPLTPPLTAAPRTAPMGSLWRSFVATIVVLAVISLLATWKLAGWKPAVEDAASSGLSINDDPCAGVAVDTAGLRSTLTDQIQQARLDSHRMADQHIDALLDTAFGRAEQGVDAYLAWYFSLYGDYSRLAAVMVGDLGQVMQDNLIRHVFGDTGFEHIIESHSQAIHAAMAQHMLSVAPDLAQGVRATVTDARCPVSSLNLDALADLGPDRIHAAVSTASAVTVGTVTAKAVAQKAVAAAAGKAAASGSLKLAATLAAKAVAKPGAALAAGTAATAVCAPTGPAALLCGIAAGVVTWITVDKAAIEIEAHLKRDDMRADLMAVLNEQRAAMRAELQAIHHGLADAYAAEIDARAQRVFVPARDGV
;
A
#
# COMPACT_ATOMS: atom_id res chain seq x y z
N MET A 1 -35.38 -36.73 -6.89
CA MET A 1 -35.01 -36.25 -5.50
C MET A 1 -36.28 -35.87 -4.71
N HIS A 2 -36.53 -36.44 -3.47
CA HIS A 2 -37.68 -36.48 -2.55
C HIS A 2 -37.90 -35.12 -1.87
N ALA A 3 -38.92 -34.27 -2.18
CA ALA A 3 -39.48 -33.09 -1.50
C ALA A 3 -38.86 -32.88 -0.11
N PRO A 4 -38.34 -33.83 0.54
CA PRO A 4 -37.79 -33.61 1.89
C PRO A 4 -36.35 -33.08 1.84
N GLN A 5 -35.73 -33.20 0.69
CA GLN A 5 -34.32 -32.75 0.60
C GLN A 5 -34.26 -31.25 0.27
N ALA A 6 -35.10 -30.90 -0.46
CA ALA A 6 -35.13 -29.47 -0.78
C ALA A 6 -35.51 -28.62 0.45
N ALA A 7 -36.33 -29.19 1.27
CA ALA A 7 -36.75 -28.44 2.48
C ALA A 7 -35.61 -28.35 3.50
N ALA A 8 -34.83 -29.38 3.57
CA ALA A 8 -33.70 -29.34 4.53
C ALA A 8 -32.65 -28.31 4.11
N LEU A 9 -32.40 -28.28 2.81
CA LEU A 9 -31.40 -27.29 2.31
C LEU A 9 -31.89 -25.85 2.54
N VAL A 10 -33.08 -25.60 2.17
CA VAL A 10 -33.62 -24.25 2.39
C VAL A 10 -33.60 -23.91 3.88
N GLY A 11 -33.97 -24.95 4.70
CA GLY A 11 -33.90 -24.72 6.17
C GLY A 11 -32.48 -24.34 6.60
N ALA A 12 -31.49 -24.97 6.04
CA ALA A 12 -30.09 -24.65 6.44
C ALA A 12 -29.71 -23.23 6.01
N LEU A 13 -30.14 -22.84 4.83
CA LEU A 13 -29.80 -21.47 4.36
C LEU A 13 -30.49 -20.40 5.21
N VAL A 14 -31.76 -20.66 5.49
CA VAL A 14 -32.48 -19.68 6.34
C VAL A 14 -31.85 -19.63 7.73
N GLY A 15 -31.60 -20.82 8.24
CA GLY A 15 -30.93 -20.86 9.57
C GLY A 15 -29.60 -20.10 9.55
N ALA A 16 -28.87 -20.22 8.44
CA ALA A 16 -27.55 -19.55 8.38
C ALA A 16 -27.72 -18.02 8.35
N VAL A 17 -28.71 -17.52 7.62
CA VAL A 17 -28.92 -16.06 7.57
C VAL A 17 -29.35 -15.56 8.95
N LEU A 18 -30.18 -16.34 9.65
CA LEU A 18 -30.61 -15.90 10.99
C LEU A 18 -29.42 -15.92 11.96
N ALA A 19 -28.63 -16.92 11.81
CA ALA A 19 -27.44 -16.97 12.69
C ALA A 19 -26.52 -15.76 12.40
N LEU A 20 -26.38 -15.41 11.09
CA LEU A 20 -25.55 -14.22 10.77
C LEU A 20 -26.15 -12.95 11.36
N HIS A 21 -27.43 -12.89 11.28
CA HIS A 21 -28.09 -11.71 11.88
C HIS A 21 -27.82 -11.63 13.38
N ALA A 22 -27.97 -12.77 14.05
CA ALA A 22 -27.71 -12.76 15.50
C ALA A 22 -26.24 -12.41 15.80
N LEU A 23 -25.41 -12.97 15.00
CA LEU A 23 -23.97 -12.72 15.22
C LEU A 23 -23.64 -11.24 14.96
N ALA A 24 -24.18 -10.67 13.89
CA ALA A 24 -23.96 -9.23 13.61
C ALA A 24 -24.42 -8.35 14.78
N TRP A 25 -25.46 -8.81 15.43
CA TRP A 25 -25.97 -8.01 16.56
C TRP A 25 -25.06 -8.15 17.79
N VAL A 26 -24.56 -9.36 18.03
CA VAL A 26 -23.78 -9.58 19.27
C VAL A 26 -22.32 -9.19 19.02
N PHE A 27 -21.98 -9.08 17.73
CA PHE A 27 -20.58 -8.85 17.33
C PHE A 27 -20.04 -7.58 17.99
N ARG A 28 -20.92 -6.65 18.32
CA ARG A 28 -20.47 -5.35 18.86
C ARG A 28 -20.09 -5.47 20.33
N SER A 29 -20.47 -6.57 20.91
CA SER A 29 -20.21 -6.68 22.37
C SER A 29 -19.21 -7.81 22.64
N LEU A 30 -18.65 -8.36 21.60
CA LEU A 30 -17.78 -9.54 21.82
C LEU A 30 -16.38 -9.09 22.22
N SER A 31 -15.81 -9.90 23.15
CA SER A 31 -14.38 -9.68 23.44
C SER A 31 -13.51 -9.99 22.21
N CYS A 32 -12.25 -9.58 22.26
CA CYS A 32 -11.38 -9.78 21.06
C CYS A 32 -11.26 -11.27 20.72
N LEU A 33 -11.23 -12.11 21.74
CA LEU A 33 -11.14 -13.55 21.43
C LEU A 33 -12.45 -14.07 20.82
N ALA A 34 -13.52 -13.55 21.39
CA ALA A 34 -14.83 -14.00 20.85
C ALA A 34 -15.00 -13.51 19.40
N VAL A 35 -14.42 -12.33 19.06
CA VAL A 35 -14.51 -11.85 17.67
C VAL A 35 -13.72 -12.80 16.76
N ALA A 36 -12.54 -13.17 17.20
CA ALA A 36 -11.75 -14.12 16.40
C ALA A 36 -12.51 -15.45 16.19
N ALA A 37 -13.16 -15.90 17.25
CA ALA A 37 -13.94 -17.14 17.11
C ALA A 37 -15.12 -16.95 16.13
N ALA A 38 -15.71 -15.82 16.29
CA ALA A 38 -16.85 -15.58 15.38
C ALA A 38 -16.38 -15.56 13.91
N VAL A 39 -15.22 -14.91 13.67
CA VAL A 39 -14.70 -14.86 12.28
C VAL A 39 -14.38 -16.27 11.80
N ALA A 40 -13.83 -17.08 12.66
CA ALA A 40 -13.49 -18.46 12.28
C ALA A 40 -14.74 -19.28 11.95
N VAL A 41 -15.79 -19.04 12.73
CA VAL A 41 -17.04 -19.82 12.49
C VAL A 41 -17.64 -19.42 11.14
N VAL A 42 -17.57 -18.15 10.83
CA VAL A 42 -18.15 -17.69 9.55
C VAL A 42 -17.22 -18.09 8.39
N ALA A 43 -15.96 -18.27 8.67
CA ALA A 43 -14.98 -18.54 7.60
C ALA A 43 -15.11 -19.99 7.12
N TYR A 44 -15.67 -20.84 7.93
CA TYR A 44 -15.64 -22.26 7.57
C TYR A 44 -16.47 -22.53 6.31
N PRO A 45 -17.72 -22.09 6.23
CA PRO A 45 -18.47 -22.38 4.99
C PRO A 45 -17.82 -21.73 3.77
N VAL A 46 -17.25 -20.56 3.99
CA VAL A 46 -16.57 -19.92 2.84
C VAL A 46 -15.35 -20.76 2.42
N TRP A 47 -14.59 -21.18 3.37
CA TRP A 47 -13.40 -22.02 3.08
C TRP A 47 -13.80 -23.30 2.34
N ARG A 48 -14.85 -23.87 2.76
CA ARG A 48 -15.30 -25.13 2.11
C ARG A 48 -15.62 -24.89 0.63
N LEU A 49 -16.29 -23.85 0.40
CA LEU A 49 -16.62 -23.54 -1.00
C LEU A 49 -15.34 -23.30 -1.82
N LEU A 50 -14.36 -22.59 -1.23
CA LEU A 50 -13.13 -22.26 -1.97
C LEU A 50 -12.29 -23.52 -2.21
N VAL A 51 -12.28 -24.40 -1.25
CA VAL A 51 -11.42 -25.61 -1.40
C VAL A 51 -12.03 -26.52 -2.47
N GLU A 52 -13.37 -26.62 -2.48
CA GLU A 52 -13.99 -27.51 -3.50
C GLU A 52 -13.68 -27.00 -4.91
N ARG A 53 -13.68 -25.71 -5.09
CA ARG A 53 -13.44 -25.16 -6.43
C ARG A 53 -11.97 -25.33 -6.83
N ALA A 54 -11.16 -25.04 -5.83
CA ALA A 54 -9.72 -25.10 -6.14
C ALA A 54 -9.27 -26.54 -6.38
N GLN A 55 -9.87 -27.45 -5.70
CA GLN A 55 -9.43 -28.85 -5.86
C GLN A 55 -9.94 -29.43 -7.19
N LEU A 56 -11.16 -29.01 -7.52
CA LEU A 56 -11.68 -29.50 -8.81
C LEU A 56 -10.79 -29.00 -9.97
N ARG A 57 -10.46 -27.73 -9.91
CA ARG A 57 -9.59 -27.18 -10.99
C ARG A 57 -8.23 -27.87 -11.00
N ARG A 58 -7.85 -28.01 -9.86
CA ARG A 58 -6.51 -28.63 -9.78
C ARG A 58 -6.55 -30.08 -10.27
N GLN A 59 -7.52 -30.81 -9.85
CA GLN A 59 -7.59 -32.23 -10.27
C GLN A 59 -7.84 -32.32 -11.78
N ALA A 60 -8.57 -31.38 -12.30
CA ALA A 60 -8.83 -31.40 -13.76
C ALA A 60 -7.53 -31.14 -14.53
N ILE A 61 -6.68 -30.32 -13.99
CA ILE A 61 -5.41 -30.00 -14.67
C ILE A 61 -4.42 -31.17 -14.52
N LEU A 62 -4.42 -31.75 -13.32
CA LEU A 62 -3.42 -32.80 -13.08
C LEU A 62 -3.74 -34.06 -13.89
N GLN A 63 -5.00 -34.21 -14.09
CA GLN A 63 -5.35 -35.42 -14.87
C GLN A 63 -5.01 -35.22 -16.35
N THR A 64 -4.93 -33.94 -16.73
CA THR A 64 -4.65 -33.70 -18.16
C THR A 64 -3.14 -33.60 -18.40
N VAL A 65 -2.41 -33.20 -17.43
CA VAL A 65 -1.02 -32.79 -17.75
C VAL A 65 -0.06 -33.80 -17.11
N ALA A 66 -0.44 -34.55 -16.09
CA ALA A 66 0.58 -35.27 -15.29
C ALA A 66 0.43 -36.78 -15.53
N GLU A 67 1.63 -37.53 -15.55
CA GLU A 67 1.63 -39.01 -15.64
C GLU A 67 1.04 -39.64 -14.38
N ASP A 68 0.12 -40.69 -14.55
CA ASP A 68 -0.77 -41.30 -13.55
C ASP A 68 0.04 -41.86 -12.38
N GLN A 69 1.47 -41.91 -12.46
CA GLN A 69 2.16 -42.55 -11.31
C GLN A 69 3.25 -41.61 -10.78
N SER A 70 3.18 -40.34 -11.09
CA SER A 70 4.26 -39.48 -10.60
C SER A 70 4.03 -39.07 -9.13
N THR A 71 5.09 -39.12 -8.33
CA THR A 71 5.11 -38.74 -6.89
C THR A 71 4.58 -37.32 -6.71
N LEU A 72 4.77 -36.53 -7.80
CA LEU A 72 4.29 -35.13 -7.72
C LEU A 72 2.75 -35.07 -7.74
N VAL A 73 2.10 -35.96 -8.41
CA VAL A 73 0.61 -35.98 -8.48
C VAL A 73 0.05 -36.49 -7.14
N ARG A 74 0.85 -37.39 -6.44
CA ARG A 74 0.34 -37.90 -5.13
C ARG A 74 0.44 -36.82 -4.06
N TRP A 75 1.53 -36.06 -4.20
CA TRP A 75 1.70 -35.00 -3.18
C TRP A 75 0.73 -33.85 -3.45
N LEU A 76 0.54 -33.50 -4.70
CA LEU A 76 -0.28 -32.31 -5.03
C LEU A 76 -1.77 -32.68 -5.09
N TRP A 77 -1.96 -33.99 -5.04
CA TRP A 77 -3.37 -34.43 -5.15
C TRP A 77 -4.12 -34.17 -3.84
N ARG A 78 -3.37 -34.16 -2.62
CA ARG A 78 -4.04 -33.97 -1.30
C ARG A 78 -4.32 -32.49 -1.05
N GLY A 79 -3.57 -31.63 -1.74
CA GLY A 79 -3.85 -30.19 -1.73
C GLY A 79 -3.79 -29.58 -0.33
N THR A 80 -3.04 -30.14 0.65
CA THR A 80 -3.06 -29.62 2.04
C THR A 80 -2.54 -28.18 2.09
N LEU A 81 -1.48 -27.91 1.27
CA LEU A 81 -0.94 -26.54 1.31
C LEU A 81 -1.97 -25.55 0.75
N LEU A 82 -2.58 -26.01 -0.31
CA LEU A 82 -3.64 -25.13 -0.88
C LEU A 82 -4.78 -24.92 0.12
N GLN A 83 -5.11 -25.98 0.82
CA GLN A 83 -6.20 -25.85 1.81
C GLN A 83 -5.81 -24.86 2.93
N VAL A 84 -4.52 -24.95 3.36
CA VAL A 84 -4.08 -24.04 4.44
C VAL A 84 -4.09 -22.60 3.92
N ALA A 85 -3.63 -22.41 2.71
CA ALA A 85 -3.61 -21.05 2.15
C ALA A 85 -5.02 -20.47 2.02
N LEU A 86 -5.91 -21.34 1.68
CA LEU A 86 -7.28 -20.82 1.46
C LEU A 86 -7.98 -20.50 2.78
N VAL A 87 -7.42 -21.00 3.93
CA VAL A 87 -7.98 -20.61 5.25
C VAL A 87 -7.79 -19.10 5.46
N PHE A 88 -6.68 -18.60 5.03
CA PHE A 88 -6.43 -17.16 5.21
C PHE A 88 -7.40 -16.33 4.37
N VAL A 89 -7.61 -16.83 3.11
CA VAL A 89 -8.54 -16.09 2.23
C VAL A 89 -9.96 -16.14 2.83
N ALA A 90 -10.30 -17.28 3.41
CA ALA A 90 -11.64 -17.41 4.02
C ALA A 90 -11.79 -16.51 5.26
N LEU A 91 -10.67 -16.40 6.02
CA LEU A 91 -10.75 -15.53 7.22
C LEU A 91 -10.93 -14.06 6.82
N VAL A 92 -10.25 -13.66 5.74
CA VAL A 92 -10.40 -12.26 5.31
C VAL A 92 -11.83 -12.02 4.79
N ASN A 93 -12.39 -13.03 3.98
CA ASN A 93 -13.79 -12.89 3.50
C ASN A 93 -14.78 -12.84 4.67
N ALA A 94 -14.48 -13.65 5.62
CA ALA A 94 -15.41 -13.68 6.77
C ALA A 94 -15.36 -12.36 7.55
N ALA A 95 -14.14 -11.82 7.76
CA ALA A 95 -14.03 -10.54 8.49
C ALA A 95 -14.73 -9.42 7.70
N LEU A 96 -14.52 -9.44 6.37
CA LEU A 96 -15.20 -8.41 5.53
C LEU A 96 -16.72 -8.59 5.57
N LEU A 97 -17.12 -9.87 5.47
CA LEU A 97 -18.58 -10.12 5.52
C LEU A 97 -19.19 -9.61 6.83
N LEU A 98 -18.50 -9.86 7.96
CA LEU A 98 -19.08 -9.40 9.24
C LEU A 98 -19.07 -7.87 9.32
N GLY A 99 -18.06 -7.23 8.75
CA GLY A 99 -18.04 -5.74 8.70
C GLY A 99 -19.22 -5.19 7.90
N VAL A 100 -19.44 -5.87 6.69
CA VAL A 100 -20.55 -5.38 5.83
C VAL A 100 -21.89 -5.64 6.49
N LEU A 101 -22.01 -6.80 7.15
CA LEU A 101 -23.29 -7.13 7.80
C LEU A 101 -23.61 -6.15 8.93
N ALA A 102 -22.55 -5.62 9.48
CA ALA A 102 -22.79 -4.69 10.61
C ALA A 102 -23.37 -3.37 10.11
N THR A 103 -23.28 -3.18 8.77
CA THR A 103 -23.81 -1.90 8.26
C THR A 103 -25.21 -2.08 7.67
N LEU A 104 -25.67 -3.37 7.74
CA LEU A 104 -26.97 -3.60 7.08
C LEU A 104 -28.12 -3.14 7.97
N ARG A 105 -29.19 -2.71 7.34
CA ARG A 105 -30.44 -2.30 8.06
C ARG A 105 -31.43 -3.47 8.11
N PRO A 106 -32.49 -3.24 8.96
CA PRO A 106 -33.42 -4.36 9.19
C PRO A 106 -34.08 -4.82 7.89
N TRP A 107 -34.24 -3.90 6.92
CA TRP A 107 -34.91 -4.34 5.67
C TRP A 107 -33.95 -5.18 4.81
N HIS A 108 -32.69 -4.91 4.94
CA HIS A 108 -31.73 -5.75 4.18
C HIS A 108 -31.77 -7.20 4.64
N TRP A 109 -32.06 -7.39 5.89
CA TRP A 109 -32.10 -8.78 6.38
C TRP A 109 -33.33 -9.53 5.85
N VAL A 110 -34.39 -8.79 5.64
CA VAL A 110 -35.57 -9.46 5.03
C VAL A 110 -35.22 -9.90 3.60
N VAL A 111 -34.46 -9.03 2.93
CA VAL A 111 -34.04 -9.39 1.55
C VAL A 111 -33.13 -10.62 1.59
N LEU A 112 -32.26 -10.64 2.54
CA LEU A 112 -31.35 -11.80 2.62
C LEU A 112 -32.12 -13.08 2.94
N LEU A 113 -33.14 -12.96 3.77
CA LEU A 113 -33.95 -14.17 4.05
C LEU A 113 -34.70 -14.62 2.78
N GLY A 114 -35.22 -13.62 2.07
CA GLY A 114 -35.85 -13.96 0.80
C GLY A 114 -34.84 -14.58 -0.19
N ASP A 115 -33.71 -14.01 -0.18
CA ASP A 115 -32.67 -14.54 -1.09
C ASP A 115 -32.32 -15.99 -0.74
N ALA A 116 -32.21 -16.31 0.54
CA ALA A 116 -31.91 -17.70 0.93
C ALA A 116 -32.95 -18.68 0.38
N LEU A 117 -34.18 -18.27 0.29
CA LEU A 117 -35.22 -19.16 -0.28
C LEU A 117 -35.05 -19.29 -1.79
N VAL A 118 -34.81 -18.11 -2.41
CA VAL A 118 -34.67 -18.13 -3.88
C VAL A 118 -33.42 -18.92 -4.27
N LEU A 119 -32.36 -18.68 -3.53
CA LEU A 119 -31.12 -19.41 -3.85
C LEU A 119 -31.31 -20.93 -3.70
N GLY A 120 -31.97 -21.38 -2.67
CA GLY A 120 -32.24 -22.83 -2.52
C GLY A 120 -33.01 -23.40 -3.72
N LEU A 121 -34.00 -22.64 -4.23
CA LEU A 121 -34.81 -23.14 -5.35
C LEU A 121 -33.99 -23.14 -6.65
N VAL A 122 -33.22 -22.01 -6.83
CA VAL A 122 -32.43 -21.92 -8.07
C VAL A 122 -31.35 -23.00 -8.08
N PHE A 123 -30.77 -23.17 -6.94
CA PHE A 123 -29.74 -24.23 -6.86
C PHE A 123 -30.33 -25.61 -7.19
N GLN A 124 -31.44 -25.87 -6.71
CA GLN A 124 -32.07 -27.18 -7.01
C GLN A 124 -32.42 -27.28 -8.50
N GLY A 125 -32.99 -26.24 -8.91
CA GLY A 125 -33.31 -26.24 -10.36
C GLY A 125 -32.05 -26.49 -11.20
N ALA A 126 -31.01 -25.77 -10.83
CA ALA A 126 -29.74 -25.94 -11.57
C ALA A 126 -29.20 -27.37 -11.47
N ARG A 127 -29.29 -27.91 -10.35
CA ARG A 127 -28.83 -29.30 -10.17
C ARG A 127 -29.62 -30.27 -11.04
N ARG A 128 -30.94 -30.08 -11.07
CA ARG A 128 -31.79 -30.98 -11.87
C ARG A 128 -31.47 -30.84 -13.36
N SER A 129 -31.20 -29.59 -13.67
CA SER A 129 -30.94 -29.38 -15.11
C SER A 129 -29.58 -29.98 -15.50
N LEU A 130 -28.66 -30.04 -14.56
CA LEU A 130 -27.32 -30.56 -14.88
C LEU A 130 -27.27 -32.08 -14.77
N ALA A 131 -28.36 -32.65 -14.29
CA ALA A 131 -28.37 -34.12 -14.10
C ALA A 131 -28.26 -34.84 -15.44
N LEU A 132 -28.60 -34.01 -16.49
CA LEU A 132 -28.57 -34.70 -17.80
C LEU A 132 -27.19 -34.57 -18.44
N GLN A 133 -26.36 -33.66 -17.87
CA GLN A 133 -25.11 -33.37 -18.61
C GLN A 133 -23.89 -33.71 -17.75
N ILE A 134 -24.06 -33.80 -16.43
CA ILE A 134 -22.87 -33.90 -15.58
C ILE A 134 -23.02 -35.13 -14.69
N ARG A 135 -21.89 -35.84 -14.44
CA ARG A 135 -21.90 -37.02 -13.56
C ARG A 135 -22.38 -36.68 -12.15
N ALA A 136 -23.00 -37.69 -11.49
CA ALA A 136 -23.76 -37.51 -10.22
C ALA A 136 -22.86 -36.92 -9.13
N PRO A 137 -21.57 -37.27 -9.10
CA PRO A 137 -20.78 -36.78 -7.97
C PRO A 137 -20.39 -35.29 -8.15
N TYR A 138 -20.48 -34.75 -9.42
CA TYR A 138 -19.99 -33.37 -9.63
C TYR A 138 -21.16 -32.42 -9.85
N ARG A 139 -22.30 -32.95 -9.77
CA ARG A 139 -23.48 -32.11 -10.13
C ARG A 139 -23.62 -30.95 -9.15
N GLY A 140 -23.49 -31.27 -7.87
CA GLY A 140 -23.64 -30.20 -6.85
C GLY A 140 -22.50 -29.17 -6.94
N LEU A 141 -21.39 -29.73 -7.15
CA LEU A 141 -20.22 -28.82 -7.21
C LEU A 141 -20.32 -27.88 -8.41
N VAL A 142 -20.73 -28.40 -9.54
CA VAL A 142 -20.77 -27.55 -10.76
C VAL A 142 -21.96 -26.59 -10.68
N ALA A 143 -23.01 -27.07 -10.05
CA ALA A 143 -24.19 -26.18 -9.94
C ALA A 143 -23.85 -24.92 -9.13
N ARG A 144 -22.93 -25.00 -8.23
CA ARG A 144 -22.62 -23.85 -7.35
C ARG A 144 -21.60 -22.93 -8.02
N LEU A 145 -21.10 -23.24 -9.15
CA LEU A 145 -20.04 -22.40 -9.76
C LEU A 145 -20.67 -21.15 -10.37
N TRP A 146 -20.15 -20.63 -11.51
CA TRP A 146 -20.28 -19.19 -11.82
C TRP A 146 -21.71 -18.86 -12.23
N PRO A 147 -22.57 -19.84 -12.61
CA PRO A 147 -23.88 -19.30 -13.04
C PRO A 147 -24.81 -19.06 -11.83
N VAL A 148 -24.81 -19.95 -10.90
CA VAL A 148 -25.69 -19.70 -9.73
C VAL A 148 -25.09 -18.58 -8.87
N MET A 149 -23.80 -18.56 -8.77
CA MET A 149 -23.16 -17.48 -7.97
C MET A 149 -23.39 -16.13 -8.64
N ALA A 150 -23.09 -16.08 -9.92
CA ALA A 150 -23.24 -14.79 -10.63
C ALA A 150 -24.70 -14.31 -10.62
N GLY A 151 -25.57 -15.34 -10.86
CA GLY A 151 -27.01 -14.98 -10.82
C GLY A 151 -27.44 -14.45 -9.44
N ASN A 152 -27.01 -15.13 -8.42
CA ASN A 152 -27.40 -14.67 -7.06
C ASN A 152 -26.79 -13.30 -6.72
N VAL A 153 -25.54 -13.09 -7.18
CA VAL A 153 -24.89 -11.78 -6.87
C VAL A 153 -25.65 -10.67 -7.58
N VAL A 154 -25.98 -10.89 -8.84
CA VAL A 154 -26.73 -9.85 -9.58
C VAL A 154 -28.07 -9.59 -8.90
N LEU A 155 -28.70 -10.67 -8.51
CA LEU A 155 -30.00 -10.51 -7.84
C LEU A 155 -29.86 -9.69 -6.55
N LEU A 156 -28.86 -9.98 -5.76
CA LEU A 156 -28.72 -9.27 -4.47
C LEU A 156 -28.31 -7.81 -4.69
N VAL A 157 -27.42 -7.60 -5.66
CA VAL A 157 -27.00 -6.20 -5.91
C VAL A 157 -28.21 -5.37 -6.31
N VAL A 158 -29.00 -5.95 -7.21
CA VAL A 158 -30.19 -5.19 -7.67
C VAL A 158 -31.15 -4.98 -6.49
N ALA A 159 -31.33 -6.00 -5.68
CA ALA A 159 -32.27 -5.87 -4.53
C ALA A 159 -31.75 -4.84 -3.52
N PHE A 160 -30.42 -4.88 -3.24
CA PHE A 160 -29.89 -3.93 -2.24
C PHE A 160 -29.99 -2.50 -2.77
N VAL A 161 -29.65 -2.35 -4.04
CA VAL A 161 -29.69 -0.98 -4.60
C VAL A 161 -31.14 -0.47 -4.63
N ALA A 162 -32.02 -1.34 -5.10
CA ALA A 162 -33.44 -0.93 -5.14
C ALA A 162 -33.96 -0.56 -3.75
N LEU A 163 -33.57 -1.38 -2.79
CA LEU A 163 -34.06 -1.11 -1.41
C LEU A 163 -33.45 0.20 -0.87
N ASP A 164 -32.22 0.38 -1.12
CA ASP A 164 -31.56 1.56 -0.54
C ASP A 164 -32.07 2.85 -1.21
N PHE A 165 -32.41 2.78 -2.47
CA PHE A 165 -32.93 3.99 -3.16
C PHE A 165 -34.37 4.28 -2.73
N TYR A 166 -35.11 3.22 -2.35
CA TYR A 166 -36.53 3.46 -1.99
C TYR A 166 -36.65 3.81 -0.51
N ALA A 167 -35.79 3.29 0.35
CA ALA A 167 -35.96 3.45 1.82
C ALA A 167 -35.07 4.60 2.32
N GLU A 168 -34.70 5.65 1.42
CA GLU A 168 -33.84 6.81 1.75
C GLU A 168 -32.72 6.42 2.72
N HIS A 169 -31.50 6.42 2.25
CA HIS A 169 -30.31 6.12 3.07
C HIS A 169 -29.88 7.36 3.87
N PRO A 170 -29.97 7.21 5.23
CA PRO A 170 -29.59 8.40 6.02
C PRO A 170 -28.12 8.80 5.77
N ILE A 171 -27.95 10.02 5.29
CA ILE A 171 -26.54 10.45 5.06
C ILE A 171 -26.19 11.54 6.09
N VAL A 172 -24.99 11.35 6.59
CA VAL A 172 -24.49 12.41 7.51
C VAL A 172 -24.19 13.68 6.71
N PRO A 173 -24.86 14.83 7.14
CA PRO A 173 -24.61 16.08 6.43
C PRO A 173 -23.18 16.60 6.65
N GLY A 174 -22.59 17.23 5.62
CA GLY A 174 -21.29 17.91 5.83
C GLY A 174 -20.30 17.52 4.71
N PRO A 175 -19.13 18.20 4.70
CA PRO A 175 -18.08 17.91 3.72
C PRO A 175 -17.59 16.45 3.82
N TRP A 176 -17.00 15.99 2.73
CA TRP A 176 -16.64 14.56 2.53
C TRP A 176 -15.75 14.07 3.67
N LEU A 177 -14.76 14.83 4.11
CA LEU A 177 -13.84 14.37 5.17
C LEU A 177 -14.55 14.28 6.52
N ASP A 178 -15.49 15.18 6.74
CA ASP A 178 -16.22 15.13 8.03
C ASP A 178 -17.12 13.90 8.09
N VAL A 179 -17.71 13.56 6.92
CA VAL A 179 -18.59 12.37 6.90
C VAL A 179 -17.77 11.12 7.18
N ALA A 180 -16.55 11.07 6.62
CA ALA A 180 -15.72 9.87 6.83
C ALA A 180 -15.25 9.78 8.30
N GLN A 181 -14.81 10.91 8.89
CA GLN A 181 -14.32 10.90 10.29
C GLN A 181 -15.44 10.55 11.28
N ARG A 182 -16.61 11.14 11.01
CA ARG A 182 -17.72 10.85 11.95
C ARG A 182 -18.17 9.39 11.83
N ALA A 183 -18.25 8.95 10.51
CA ALA A 183 -18.67 7.53 10.33
C ALA A 183 -17.63 6.58 10.94
N PHE A 184 -16.35 6.96 10.82
CA PHE A 184 -15.32 6.11 11.42
C PHE A 184 -15.45 6.08 12.95
N HIS A 185 -15.63 7.26 13.54
CA HIS A 185 -15.73 7.31 15.02
C HIS A 185 -16.99 6.57 15.51
N ASP A 186 -18.11 6.72 14.70
CA ASP A 186 -19.34 6.03 15.12
C ASP A 186 -19.17 4.51 15.04
N GLY A 187 -18.52 4.10 13.98
CA GLY A 187 -18.29 2.64 13.84
C GLY A 187 -17.34 2.12 14.94
N ARG A 188 -16.35 2.86 15.26
CA ARG A 188 -15.38 2.41 16.28
C ARG A 188 -16.03 2.29 17.66
N ALA A 189 -16.97 3.24 17.90
CA ALA A 189 -17.58 3.28 19.24
C ALA A 189 -18.55 2.10 19.42
N ALA A 190 -18.79 1.37 18.35
CA ALA A 190 -19.84 0.33 18.41
C ALA A 190 -19.24 -1.02 18.81
N ALA A 191 -17.86 -1.07 18.92
CA ALA A 191 -17.31 -2.42 19.19
C ALA A 191 -16.41 -2.36 20.43
N ALA A 192 -16.51 -3.45 21.25
CA ALA A 192 -15.75 -3.51 22.52
C ALA A 192 -14.28 -3.87 22.24
N CYS A 193 -14.02 -4.64 21.22
CA CYS A 193 -12.65 -5.05 20.86
C CYS A 193 -11.99 -3.98 19.98
N PRO A 194 -10.80 -3.50 20.35
CA PRO A 194 -10.16 -2.37 19.63
C PRO A 194 -9.93 -2.72 18.15
N VAL A 195 -9.46 -3.94 17.89
CA VAL A 195 -9.22 -4.31 16.48
C VAL A 195 -10.55 -4.32 15.71
N ALA A 196 -11.53 -4.97 16.27
CA ALA A 196 -12.86 -4.98 15.60
C ALA A 196 -13.43 -3.56 15.49
N ALA A 197 -13.11 -2.74 16.53
CA ALA A 197 -13.62 -1.35 16.50
C ALA A 197 -13.00 -0.59 15.33
N THR A 198 -11.72 -0.75 15.11
CA THR A 198 -11.07 -0.03 13.99
C THR A 198 -11.60 -0.55 12.65
N TRP A 199 -11.69 -1.83 12.60
CA TRP A 199 -12.22 -2.43 11.35
C TRP A 199 -13.64 -1.93 11.06
N LEU A 200 -14.53 -1.99 12.02
CA LEU A 200 -15.91 -1.53 11.80
C LEU A 200 -15.96 -0.04 11.49
N GLY A 201 -15.07 0.72 12.18
CA GLY A 201 -15.00 2.16 11.84
C GLY A 201 -14.65 2.37 10.36
N ALA A 202 -13.68 1.62 9.85
CA ALA A 202 -13.25 1.79 8.44
C ALA A 202 -14.38 1.40 7.48
N VAL A 203 -15.04 0.25 7.78
CA VAL A 203 -16.12 -0.22 6.88
C VAL A 203 -17.28 0.78 6.87
N HIS A 204 -17.61 1.30 8.03
CA HIS A 204 -18.70 2.30 8.09
C HIS A 204 -18.34 3.57 7.32
N ALA A 205 -17.07 3.96 7.45
CA ALA A 205 -16.63 5.18 6.72
C ALA A 205 -16.74 4.98 5.21
N VAL A 206 -16.28 3.82 4.77
CA VAL A 206 -16.34 3.55 3.32
C VAL A 206 -17.80 3.51 2.85
N ASP A 207 -18.61 2.81 3.67
CA ASP A 207 -20.05 2.74 3.31
C ASP A 207 -20.67 4.13 3.18
N GLN A 208 -20.39 5.04 4.14
CA GLN A 208 -21.03 6.38 4.12
C GLN A 208 -20.44 7.24 3.00
N MET A 209 -19.22 6.99 2.72
CA MET A 209 -18.60 7.77 1.63
C MET A 209 -19.16 7.33 0.27
N ALA A 210 -19.27 6.00 0.14
CA ALA A 210 -19.83 5.51 -1.14
C ALA A 210 -21.24 6.08 -1.39
N TRP A 211 -21.97 6.22 -0.34
CA TRP A 211 -23.34 6.73 -0.56
C TRP A 211 -23.33 8.24 -0.78
N LYS A 212 -22.48 8.88 -0.13
CA LYS A 212 -22.42 10.34 -0.36
C LYS A 212 -22.03 10.63 -1.83
N VAL A 213 -21.10 9.82 -2.28
CA VAL A 213 -20.67 10.03 -3.68
C VAL A 213 -21.83 9.72 -4.62
N ALA A 214 -22.58 8.71 -4.33
CA ALA A 214 -23.68 8.30 -5.22
C ALA A 214 -24.80 9.35 -5.26
N ILE A 215 -25.04 10.00 -4.15
CA ILE A 215 -26.24 10.86 -4.11
C ILE A 215 -25.83 12.30 -4.49
N ASP A 216 -24.55 12.73 -4.04
CA ASP A 216 -24.25 14.18 -4.20
C ASP A 216 -23.38 14.40 -5.45
N THR A 217 -22.54 13.45 -5.69
CA THR A 217 -21.50 13.74 -6.68
C THR A 217 -21.90 13.17 -8.06
N LEU A 218 -22.57 11.96 -8.02
CA LEU A 218 -22.76 11.26 -9.31
C LEU A 218 -23.73 12.02 -10.21
N PRO A 219 -24.75 12.72 -9.66
CA PRO A 219 -25.66 13.45 -10.56
C PRO A 219 -25.00 14.71 -11.13
N THR A 220 -23.89 15.18 -10.47
CA THR A 220 -23.34 16.49 -10.90
C THR A 220 -22.14 16.27 -11.82
N LEU A 221 -21.71 14.98 -12.11
CA LEU A 221 -20.49 14.74 -12.91
C LEU A 221 -20.79 14.96 -14.40
N PRO A 222 -19.76 15.70 -15.05
CA PRO A 222 -19.95 16.00 -16.48
C PRO A 222 -19.51 14.82 -17.37
N GLY A 223 -20.39 14.40 -18.27
CA GLY A 223 -19.89 13.40 -19.25
C GLY A 223 -20.33 11.98 -18.87
N MET A 224 -20.69 11.17 -19.83
CA MET A 224 -21.23 9.81 -19.65
C MET A 224 -20.15 8.87 -19.09
N PRO A 225 -18.82 9.06 -19.44
CA PRO A 225 -17.84 8.08 -18.92
C PRO A 225 -17.56 8.29 -17.42
N THR A 226 -17.50 9.43 -16.96
CA THR A 226 -17.25 9.68 -15.51
C THR A 226 -18.45 9.26 -14.67
N ARG A 227 -19.66 9.40 -15.35
CA ARG A 227 -20.87 8.92 -14.61
C ARG A 227 -20.87 7.40 -14.52
N LEU A 228 -20.41 6.83 -15.62
CA LEU A 228 -20.40 5.35 -15.59
C LEU A 228 -19.36 4.84 -14.59
N LEU A 229 -18.23 5.50 -14.57
CA LEU A 229 -17.20 5.09 -13.59
C LEU A 229 -17.69 5.27 -12.15
N GLY A 230 -18.35 6.43 -11.89
CA GLY A 230 -18.93 6.65 -10.53
C GLY A 230 -19.92 5.54 -10.14
N TRP A 231 -20.79 5.15 -11.11
CA TRP A 231 -21.77 4.09 -10.78
C TRP A 231 -21.06 2.73 -10.67
N ALA A 232 -20.03 2.59 -11.48
CA ALA A 232 -19.32 1.30 -11.36
C ALA A 232 -18.67 1.16 -9.98
N LEU A 233 -18.06 2.23 -9.46
CA LEU A 233 -17.42 2.17 -8.12
C LEU A 233 -18.47 1.96 -7.02
N PHE A 234 -19.56 2.67 -7.20
CA PHE A 234 -20.64 2.49 -6.21
C PHE A 234 -21.17 1.05 -6.23
N LEU A 235 -21.35 0.49 -7.43
CA LEU A 235 -21.89 -0.88 -7.51
C LEU A 235 -20.84 -1.89 -7.08
N ALA A 236 -19.58 -1.50 -7.30
CA ALA A 236 -18.52 -2.43 -6.85
C ALA A 236 -18.58 -2.62 -5.32
N TRP A 237 -18.80 -1.47 -4.60
CA TRP A 237 -18.89 -1.61 -3.13
C TRP A 237 -20.14 -2.42 -2.73
N THR A 238 -21.28 -2.11 -3.32
CA THR A 238 -22.50 -2.90 -3.00
C THR A 238 -22.36 -4.34 -3.52
N GLY A 239 -21.67 -4.45 -4.59
CA GLY A 239 -21.45 -5.80 -5.18
C GLY A 239 -20.57 -6.66 -4.27
N LEU A 240 -19.66 -5.98 -3.64
CA LEU A 240 -18.77 -6.74 -2.72
C LEU A 240 -19.58 -7.43 -1.62
N GLY A 241 -20.54 -6.67 -0.96
CA GLY A 241 -21.40 -7.34 0.06
C GLY A 241 -22.15 -8.54 -0.51
N ALA A 242 -22.65 -8.36 -1.76
CA ALA A 242 -23.43 -9.46 -2.39
C ALA A 242 -22.55 -10.67 -2.67
N VAL A 243 -21.32 -10.42 -3.06
CA VAL A 243 -20.41 -11.55 -3.35
C VAL A 243 -20.09 -12.30 -2.05
N LEU A 244 -19.85 -11.51 -1.02
CA LEU A 244 -19.46 -12.16 0.26
C LEU A 244 -20.62 -13.00 0.82
N VAL A 245 -21.82 -12.44 0.71
CA VAL A 245 -22.98 -13.19 1.27
C VAL A 245 -23.24 -14.42 0.40
N SER A 246 -23.11 -14.26 -0.89
CA SER A 246 -23.39 -15.41 -1.79
C SER A 246 -22.35 -16.51 -1.58
N ARG A 247 -21.11 -16.12 -1.39
CA ARG A 247 -20.09 -17.16 -1.12
C ARG A 247 -20.38 -17.91 0.19
N PHE A 248 -20.78 -17.11 1.12
CA PHE A 248 -21.07 -17.77 2.41
C PHE A 248 -22.25 -18.72 2.28
N LEU A 249 -23.33 -18.29 1.62
CA LEU A 249 -24.54 -19.15 1.56
C LEU A 249 -24.26 -20.37 0.69
N LEU A 250 -23.53 -20.18 -0.38
CA LEU A 250 -23.21 -21.36 -1.20
C LEU A 250 -22.26 -22.30 -0.44
N GLY A 251 -21.39 -21.70 0.36
CA GLY A 251 -20.60 -22.56 1.28
C GLY A 251 -21.47 -23.38 2.22
N VAL A 252 -22.56 -22.77 2.69
CA VAL A 252 -23.48 -23.49 3.61
C VAL A 252 -24.15 -24.64 2.84
N VAL A 253 -24.43 -24.31 1.58
CA VAL A 253 -25.02 -25.40 0.77
C VAL A 253 -24.02 -26.54 0.64
N ALA A 254 -22.77 -26.15 0.38
CA ALA A 254 -21.73 -27.19 0.29
C ALA A 254 -21.61 -27.98 1.60
N TRP A 255 -21.70 -27.25 2.63
CA TRP A 255 -21.62 -27.90 3.96
C TRP A 255 -22.82 -28.82 4.20
N ALA A 256 -24.00 -28.41 3.90
CA ALA A 256 -25.23 -29.20 4.14
C ALA A 256 -25.21 -30.48 3.31
N GLU A 257 -24.64 -30.39 2.12
CA GLU A 257 -24.61 -31.61 1.27
C GLU A 257 -23.61 -32.62 1.81
N ALA A 258 -22.54 -32.08 2.40
CA ALA A 258 -21.51 -33.01 2.94
C ALA A 258 -22.03 -33.80 4.14
N TRP A 259 -22.98 -33.31 4.79
CA TRP A 259 -23.48 -33.96 6.03
C TRP A 259 -24.59 -34.95 5.68
N ARG A 260 -24.74 -35.19 4.47
CA ARG A 260 -25.80 -36.15 4.11
C ARG A 260 -25.22 -37.58 4.12
N PRO A 261 -26.00 -38.50 4.81
CA PRO A 261 -25.58 -39.91 4.85
C PRO A 261 -25.59 -40.56 3.46
N LYS A 262 -24.33 -40.98 3.02
CA LYS A 262 -24.24 -41.67 1.72
C LYS A 262 -25.01 -43.01 1.75
N PRO A 263 -26.09 -43.22 0.95
CA PRO A 263 -26.77 -44.53 0.97
C PRO A 263 -25.76 -45.69 0.82
N ASP A 264 -25.49 -46.55 1.90
CA ASP A 264 -24.75 -47.83 1.98
C ASP A 264 -24.63 -48.50 0.60
N ARG A 265 -23.54 -48.17 -0.18
CA ARG A 265 -23.07 -48.91 -1.37
C ARG A 265 -23.17 -50.42 -1.16
N ALA A 266 -24.35 -51.04 -1.05
CA ALA A 266 -24.46 -52.50 -1.24
C ALA A 266 -24.26 -52.86 -2.72
N SER A 267 -22.95 -52.84 -3.33
CA SER A 267 -22.63 -53.97 -4.23
C SER A 267 -21.11 -54.04 -4.44
N PRO A 268 -20.38 -55.04 -3.94
CA PRO A 268 -18.99 -55.41 -4.23
C PRO A 268 -18.87 -56.19 -5.54
N LEU A 269 -19.02 -55.54 -6.74
CA LEU A 269 -18.27 -56.39 -7.71
C LEU A 269 -18.00 -55.58 -8.98
N THR A 270 -17.06 -54.60 -8.87
CA THR A 270 -16.08 -54.33 -9.94
C THR A 270 -15.54 -52.89 -9.78
N PRO A 271 -14.22 -52.70 -9.33
CA PRO A 271 -13.68 -51.33 -9.34
C PRO A 271 -13.52 -50.79 -10.78
N PRO A 272 -14.38 -49.77 -11.36
CA PRO A 272 -14.00 -49.29 -12.70
C PRO A 272 -12.73 -48.42 -12.64
N LEU A 273 -11.62 -48.74 -13.35
CA LEU A 273 -10.48 -48.00 -13.94
C LEU A 273 -10.88 -46.58 -14.34
N THR A 274 -11.86 -45.87 -13.64
CA THR A 274 -12.08 -44.41 -13.68
C THR A 274 -12.42 -43.91 -12.27
N ALA A 275 -11.64 -44.31 -11.27
CA ALA A 275 -11.68 -43.96 -9.82
C ALA A 275 -12.19 -42.53 -9.62
N ALA A 276 -13.54 -42.32 -9.71
CA ALA A 276 -14.21 -41.15 -9.13
C ALA A 276 -13.36 -40.48 -8.04
N PRO A 277 -13.04 -39.13 -8.18
CA PRO A 277 -12.24 -38.39 -7.20
C PRO A 277 -12.63 -38.74 -5.76
N ARG A 278 -11.93 -39.64 -5.12
CA ARG A 278 -12.07 -39.87 -3.65
C ARG A 278 -12.18 -38.54 -2.91
N THR A 279 -13.34 -37.86 -2.90
CA THR A 279 -13.56 -36.70 -2.00
C THR A 279 -13.16 -37.05 -0.56
N ALA A 280 -11.97 -36.58 -0.16
CA ALA A 280 -11.50 -36.73 1.23
C ALA A 280 -12.66 -36.71 2.23
N PRO A 281 -12.75 -37.78 3.02
CA PRO A 281 -13.77 -37.88 4.08
C PRO A 281 -13.84 -36.59 4.93
N MET A 282 -15.05 -35.96 5.04
CA MET A 282 -15.40 -34.79 5.87
C MET A 282 -14.47 -34.69 7.09
N GLY A 283 -13.91 -35.83 7.59
CA GLY A 283 -13.09 -35.82 8.82
C GLY A 283 -11.69 -35.23 8.58
N SER A 284 -11.17 -35.39 7.38
CA SER A 284 -9.80 -34.90 7.09
C SER A 284 -9.82 -33.40 6.77
N LEU A 285 -10.89 -32.93 6.20
CA LEU A 285 -10.93 -31.49 5.85
C LEU A 285 -11.18 -30.62 7.09
N TRP A 286 -12.06 -31.00 7.91
CA TRP A 286 -12.34 -30.26 9.15
C TRP A 286 -11.08 -30.21 10.05
N ARG A 287 -10.25 -31.25 10.02
CA ARG A 287 -9.04 -31.28 10.89
C ARG A 287 -8.01 -30.27 10.39
N SER A 288 -7.89 -30.14 9.00
CA SER A 288 -6.91 -29.16 8.49
C SER A 288 -7.33 -27.73 8.80
N PHE A 289 -8.60 -27.49 8.72
CA PHE A 289 -9.07 -26.12 9.02
C PHE A 289 -8.88 -25.79 10.51
N VAL A 290 -9.29 -26.73 11.37
CA VAL A 290 -9.21 -26.44 12.83
C VAL A 290 -7.73 -26.39 13.24
N ALA A 291 -6.91 -27.26 12.69
CA ALA A 291 -5.49 -27.23 13.06
C ALA A 291 -4.85 -25.90 12.67
N THR A 292 -5.20 -25.42 11.46
CA THR A 292 -4.63 -24.12 11.02
C THR A 292 -5.11 -22.98 11.91
N ILE A 293 -6.39 -23.01 12.30
CA ILE A 293 -6.93 -21.91 13.15
C ILE A 293 -6.24 -21.96 14.53
N VAL A 294 -6.03 -23.17 15.05
CA VAL A 294 -5.41 -23.28 16.38
C VAL A 294 -3.96 -22.78 16.31
N VAL A 295 -3.28 -23.11 15.21
CA VAL A 295 -1.88 -22.65 15.07
C VAL A 295 -1.85 -21.11 14.97
N LEU A 296 -2.74 -20.55 14.19
CA LEU A 296 -2.78 -19.08 14.06
C LEU A 296 -3.15 -18.42 15.40
N ALA A 297 -4.05 -19.05 16.09
CA ALA A 297 -4.45 -18.47 17.40
C ALA A 297 -3.27 -18.47 18.38
N VAL A 298 -2.47 -19.53 18.35
CA VAL A 298 -1.33 -19.62 19.29
C VAL A 298 -0.28 -18.57 18.90
N ILE A 299 -0.03 -18.45 17.59
CA ILE A 299 0.98 -17.45 17.14
C ILE A 299 0.52 -16.03 17.52
N SER A 300 -0.73 -15.80 17.31
CA SER A 300 -1.23 -14.44 17.64
C SER A 300 -1.17 -14.17 19.15
N LEU A 301 -1.46 -15.18 19.95
CA LEU A 301 -1.40 -14.98 21.41
C LEU A 301 0.05 -14.75 21.86
N LEU A 302 0.93 -15.44 21.17
CA LEU A 302 2.35 -15.27 21.55
C LEU A 302 2.84 -13.87 21.14
N ALA A 303 2.43 -13.36 20.01
CA ALA A 303 2.83 -12.02 19.55
C ALA A 303 2.31 -10.92 20.49
N THR A 304 1.08 -11.12 20.90
CA THR A 304 0.51 -10.07 21.79
C THR A 304 1.21 -10.08 23.15
N TRP A 305 1.54 -11.20 23.61
CA TRP A 305 2.24 -11.28 24.91
C TRP A 305 3.61 -10.60 24.81
N LYS A 306 4.25 -10.64 23.69
CA LYS A 306 5.62 -10.08 23.56
C LYS A 306 5.56 -8.57 23.34
N LEU A 307 4.55 -8.07 22.80
CA LEU A 307 4.47 -6.64 22.46
C LEU A 307 3.92 -5.84 23.65
N ALA A 308 3.28 -6.44 24.59
CA ALA A 308 2.77 -5.75 25.80
C ALA A 308 3.93 -5.27 26.68
N GLY A 309 5.19 -5.52 26.40
CA GLY A 309 6.34 -5.06 27.22
C GLY A 309 7.03 -3.85 26.58
N TRP A 310 6.51 -3.24 25.45
CA TRP A 310 7.22 -2.14 24.77
C TRP A 310 6.46 -0.83 25.00
N LYS A 311 6.85 0.20 26.12
CA LYS A 311 6.26 1.55 26.31
C LYS A 311 7.12 2.60 25.59
N PRO A 312 6.61 3.57 24.74
CA PRO A 312 7.46 4.59 24.10
C PRO A 312 7.69 5.80 25.02
N ALA A 313 9.01 6.18 25.38
CA ALA A 313 9.86 7.19 26.05
C ALA A 313 9.54 8.60 25.55
N VAL A 314 8.39 9.06 25.15
CA VAL A 314 8.24 10.44 24.65
C VAL A 314 7.40 11.24 25.66
N GLU A 315 7.53 11.10 27.09
CA GLU A 315 6.71 12.03 27.90
C GLU A 315 7.57 12.61 29.02
N ASP A 316 9.09 12.91 28.94
CA ASP A 316 9.73 13.41 30.18
C ASP A 316 10.70 14.54 29.82
N ALA A 317 10.72 15.47 28.85
CA ALA A 317 11.77 16.50 28.66
C ALA A 317 11.15 17.89 28.73
N ALA A 318 10.39 18.45 29.61
CA ALA A 318 10.11 19.91 29.66
C ALA A 318 10.26 20.38 31.11
N SER A 319 11.57 20.55 31.81
CA SER A 319 11.62 21.49 32.96
C SER A 319 13.07 21.73 33.36
N SER A 320 14.01 22.71 32.70
CA SER A 320 14.85 23.40 33.71
C SER A 320 15.56 24.59 33.06
N GLY A 321 15.58 26.02 33.55
CA GLY A 321 16.35 27.27 33.36
C GLY A 321 17.02 27.72 34.66
N LEU A 322 18.52 28.48 34.50
CA LEU A 322 19.30 29.28 35.46
C LEU A 322 19.83 30.55 34.78
N SER A 323 20.41 32.04 35.74
CA SER A 323 20.75 33.48 35.81
C SER A 323 22.21 33.65 36.21
N ILE A 324 23.13 35.09 35.75
CA ILE A 324 24.48 35.69 35.60
C ILE A 324 24.48 37.06 36.29
N ASN A 325 25.78 37.64 37.18
CA ASN A 325 26.26 39.02 37.42
C ASN A 325 27.73 38.99 37.85
N ASP A 326 29.07 39.51 37.06
CA ASP A 326 30.19 40.43 37.41
C ASP A 326 31.14 40.55 36.21
N ASP A 327 31.81 42.20 35.70
CA ASP A 327 32.69 42.50 34.55
C ASP A 327 34.03 43.09 35.06
N PRO A 328 35.42 42.87 34.70
CA PRO A 328 36.83 43.09 35.07
C PRO A 328 37.52 44.07 34.10
N CYS A 329 37.02 45.02 33.21
CA CYS A 329 37.80 45.89 32.30
C CYS A 329 37.31 47.33 32.44
N ALA A 330 37.06 47.84 33.57
CA ALA A 330 36.56 49.23 33.66
C ALA A 330 37.74 50.19 33.81
N GLY A 331 38.28 51.02 32.49
CA GLY A 331 39.14 52.23 32.63
C GLY A 331 40.29 52.20 31.60
N VAL A 332 40.34 51.33 30.55
CA VAL A 332 41.37 51.35 29.49
C VAL A 332 40.67 51.60 28.14
N ALA A 333 41.10 52.84 27.32
CA ALA A 333 40.46 53.24 26.03
C ALA A 333 40.86 52.27 24.91
N VAL A 334 40.30 51.07 24.96
CA VAL A 334 40.45 50.11 23.84
C VAL A 334 39.44 50.48 22.73
N ASP A 335 40.06 50.82 21.36
CA ASP A 335 39.13 51.02 20.22
C ASP A 335 38.23 49.79 20.02
N THR A 336 37.34 49.58 20.84
CA THR A 336 36.41 48.43 20.89
C THR A 336 35.53 48.42 19.64
N ALA A 337 35.34 49.65 19.13
CA ALA A 337 34.49 49.73 17.92
C ALA A 337 35.27 49.22 16.69
N GLY A 338 36.56 49.53 16.55
CA GLY A 338 37.43 49.02 15.46
C GLY A 338 37.66 47.51 15.56
N LEU A 339 37.78 47.00 16.71
CA LEU A 339 37.97 45.54 16.93
C LEU A 339 36.67 44.77 16.67
N ARG A 340 35.55 45.38 17.01
CA ARG A 340 34.25 44.74 16.72
C ARG A 340 33.99 44.69 15.21
N SER A 341 34.37 45.76 14.58
CA SER A 341 34.16 45.79 13.12
C SER A 341 35.05 44.77 12.41
N THR A 342 36.29 44.60 12.86
CA THR A 342 37.20 43.61 12.24
C THR A 342 36.73 42.18 12.53
N LEU A 343 36.19 41.96 13.70
CA LEU A 343 35.68 40.61 14.04
C LEU A 343 34.42 40.28 13.24
N THR A 344 33.63 41.29 13.08
CA THR A 344 32.40 41.07 12.30
C THR A 344 32.75 40.83 10.82
N ASP A 345 33.80 41.53 10.32
CA ASP A 345 34.18 41.34 8.90
C ASP A 345 34.78 39.94 8.69
N GLN A 346 35.55 39.45 9.64
CA GLN A 346 36.17 38.12 9.52
C GLN A 346 35.13 37.00 9.63
N ILE A 347 34.11 37.21 10.44
CA ILE A 347 33.03 36.20 10.58
C ILE A 347 32.19 36.20 9.30
N GLN A 348 32.02 37.42 8.71
CA GLN A 348 31.22 37.48 7.46
C GLN A 348 32.00 36.84 6.30
N GLN A 349 33.28 37.09 6.30
CA GLN A 349 34.08 36.44 5.24
C GLN A 349 34.10 34.92 5.40
N ALA A 350 34.21 34.47 6.58
CA ALA A 350 34.16 33.02 6.84
C ALA A 350 32.79 32.43 6.47
N ARG A 351 31.77 33.21 6.63
CA ARG A 351 30.41 32.78 6.21
C ARG A 351 30.33 32.65 4.69
N LEU A 352 30.82 33.64 3.99
CA LEU A 352 30.73 33.58 2.52
C LEU A 352 31.60 32.45 1.96
N ASP A 353 32.78 32.24 2.60
CA ASP A 353 33.65 31.12 2.16
C ASP A 353 32.97 29.77 2.39
N SER A 354 32.22 29.66 3.49
CA SER A 354 31.49 28.40 3.77
C SER A 354 30.35 28.19 2.78
N HIS A 355 29.74 29.36 2.29
CA HIS A 355 28.70 29.21 1.25
C HIS A 355 29.30 28.65 -0.04
N ARG A 356 30.46 29.28 -0.39
CA ARG A 356 31.07 28.85 -1.68
C ARG A 356 31.52 27.39 -1.60
N MET A 357 32.08 27.02 -0.49
CA MET A 357 32.51 25.62 -0.30
C MET A 357 31.32 24.66 -0.34
N ALA A 358 30.28 25.04 0.32
CA ALA A 358 29.07 24.17 0.31
C ALA A 358 28.51 24.06 -1.12
N ASP A 359 28.56 25.17 -1.84
CA ASP A 359 27.99 25.15 -3.19
C ASP A 359 28.81 24.22 -4.10
N GLN A 360 30.14 24.29 -3.98
CA GLN A 360 30.99 23.43 -4.82
C GLN A 360 30.78 21.95 -4.49
N HIS A 361 30.62 21.67 -3.23
CA HIS A 361 30.45 20.25 -2.83
C HIS A 361 29.05 19.74 -3.18
N ILE A 362 28.11 20.66 -3.10
CA ILE A 362 26.73 20.25 -3.44
C ILE A 362 26.66 19.96 -4.94
N ASP A 363 27.40 20.74 -5.75
CA ASP A 363 27.37 20.49 -7.20
C ASP A 363 28.01 19.14 -7.52
N ALA A 364 29.12 18.91 -6.88
CA ALA A 364 29.80 17.61 -7.11
C ALA A 364 28.93 16.43 -6.66
N LEU A 365 28.27 16.66 -5.56
CA LEU A 365 27.36 15.62 -5.04
C LEU A 365 26.20 15.34 -6.02
N LEU A 366 25.63 16.41 -6.48
CA LEU A 366 24.46 16.22 -7.35
C LEU A 366 24.90 15.62 -8.69
N ASP A 367 26.12 15.96 -9.09
CA ASP A 367 26.60 15.35 -10.35
C ASP A 367 26.77 13.84 -10.21
N THR A 368 27.27 13.47 -9.08
CA THR A 368 27.46 12.03 -8.86
C THR A 368 26.11 11.32 -8.67
N ALA A 369 25.26 11.88 -7.84
CA ALA A 369 23.98 11.19 -7.53
C ALA A 369 23.08 11.12 -8.78
N PHE A 370 23.05 12.16 -9.53
CA PHE A 370 22.10 12.16 -10.68
C PHE A 370 22.78 11.49 -11.89
N GLY A 371 24.10 11.50 -11.86
CA GLY A 371 24.78 10.65 -12.87
C GLY A 371 24.39 9.17 -12.73
N ARG A 372 24.28 8.68 -11.52
CA ARG A 372 23.89 7.27 -11.30
C ARG A 372 22.40 7.06 -11.57
N ALA A 373 21.63 8.02 -11.20
CA ALA A 373 20.17 7.91 -11.46
C ALA A 373 19.89 7.88 -12.97
N GLU A 374 20.71 8.60 -13.69
CA GLU A 374 20.54 8.58 -15.17
C GLU A 374 20.80 7.17 -15.71
N GLN A 375 21.75 6.49 -15.08
CA GLN A 375 21.98 5.07 -15.49
C GLN A 375 20.80 4.19 -15.11
N GLY A 376 20.16 4.51 -14.08
CA GLY A 376 18.97 3.75 -13.63
C GLY A 376 17.79 3.91 -14.60
N VAL A 377 17.81 5.04 -15.31
CA VAL A 377 16.72 5.24 -16.30
C VAL A 377 16.82 4.16 -17.38
N ASP A 378 18.02 3.88 -17.72
CA ASP A 378 18.19 2.83 -18.75
C ASP A 378 17.74 1.46 -18.21
N ALA A 379 18.07 1.18 -17.00
CA ALA A 379 17.63 -0.09 -16.38
C ALA A 379 16.09 -0.15 -16.26
N TYR A 380 15.55 0.95 -16.01
CA TYR A 380 14.06 0.96 -15.96
C TYR A 380 13.47 0.72 -17.34
N LEU A 381 14.04 1.34 -18.39
CA LEU A 381 13.51 1.15 -19.74
C LEU A 381 13.72 -0.29 -20.21
N ALA A 382 14.81 -0.89 -19.64
CA ALA A 382 15.02 -2.32 -19.98
C ALA A 382 13.91 -3.19 -19.36
N TRP A 383 13.59 -2.89 -18.21
CA TRP A 383 12.47 -3.62 -17.59
C TRP A 383 11.14 -3.31 -18.32
N TYR A 384 10.89 -1.98 -18.61
CA TYR A 384 9.61 -1.54 -19.21
C TYR A 384 9.42 -2.19 -20.59
N PHE A 385 10.51 -2.41 -21.33
CA PHE A 385 10.34 -2.96 -22.70
C PHE A 385 10.73 -4.44 -22.71
N SER A 386 10.69 -5.06 -21.50
CA SER A 386 10.96 -6.51 -21.45
C SER A 386 9.63 -7.29 -21.34
N LEU A 387 9.83 -8.62 -21.71
CA LEU A 387 8.64 -9.50 -21.63
C LEU A 387 8.10 -9.58 -20.19
N TYR A 388 9.01 -9.68 -19.32
CA TYR A 388 8.60 -9.71 -17.89
C TYR A 388 7.91 -8.41 -17.50
N GLY A 389 8.41 -7.30 -17.91
CA GLY A 389 7.82 -5.96 -17.60
C GLY A 389 6.42 -5.81 -18.20
N ASP A 390 6.27 -6.38 -19.39
CA ASP A 390 4.95 -6.29 -20.06
C ASP A 390 3.91 -7.14 -19.33
N TYR A 391 4.32 -8.25 -18.85
CA TYR A 391 3.35 -9.11 -18.13
C TYR A 391 3.05 -8.53 -16.74
N SER A 392 4.03 -7.99 -16.12
CA SER A 392 3.78 -7.37 -14.80
C SER A 392 2.83 -6.18 -14.92
N ARG A 393 2.91 -5.42 -16.00
CA ARG A 393 1.99 -4.27 -16.19
C ARG A 393 0.59 -4.76 -16.58
N LEU A 394 0.63 -5.82 -17.32
CA LEU A 394 -0.68 -6.41 -17.65
C LEU A 394 -1.38 -6.95 -16.40
N ALA A 395 -0.64 -7.63 -15.58
CA ALA A 395 -1.20 -8.13 -14.31
C ALA A 395 -1.67 -6.98 -13.41
N ALA A 396 -0.90 -5.92 -13.50
CA ALA A 396 -1.23 -4.76 -12.63
C ALA A 396 -2.49 -4.04 -13.15
N VAL A 397 -2.71 -4.08 -14.37
CA VAL A 397 -3.94 -3.49 -14.93
C VAL A 397 -5.15 -4.30 -14.44
N MET A 398 -5.01 -5.60 -14.26
CA MET A 398 -6.12 -6.47 -13.83
C MET A 398 -6.50 -6.21 -12.37
N VAL A 399 -5.54 -5.73 -11.65
CA VAL A 399 -5.79 -5.57 -10.21
C VAL A 399 -5.92 -4.08 -9.89
N GLY A 400 -6.00 -3.17 -11.04
CA GLY A 400 -6.23 -1.70 -10.89
C GLY A 400 -5.02 -1.01 -10.26
N ASP A 401 -3.81 -1.58 -10.33
CA ASP A 401 -2.67 -0.94 -9.64
C ASP A 401 -1.57 -0.60 -10.65
N LEU A 402 -1.87 -0.35 -11.89
CA LEU A 402 -0.85 -0.13 -12.94
C LEU A 402 -0.01 1.11 -12.63
N GLY A 403 -0.70 2.15 -12.25
CA GLY A 403 0.05 3.40 -11.92
C GLY A 403 1.07 3.15 -10.79
N GLN A 404 0.66 2.39 -9.81
CA GLN A 404 1.53 2.15 -8.65
C GLN A 404 2.70 1.22 -9.03
N VAL A 405 2.49 0.19 -9.82
CA VAL A 405 3.56 -0.75 -10.21
C VAL A 405 4.59 -0.01 -11.08
N MET A 406 4.09 0.85 -11.93
CA MET A 406 5.04 1.61 -12.77
C MET A 406 5.85 2.59 -11.93
N GLN A 407 5.13 3.19 -11.07
CA GLN A 407 5.82 4.15 -10.17
C GLN A 407 6.84 3.43 -9.28
N ASP A 408 6.55 2.32 -8.76
CA ASP A 408 7.46 1.60 -7.84
C ASP A 408 8.71 1.12 -8.60
N ASN A 409 8.44 0.64 -9.80
CA ASN A 409 9.59 0.11 -10.55
C ASN A 409 10.49 1.26 -11.05
N LEU A 410 9.88 2.35 -11.32
CA LEU A 410 10.70 3.55 -11.65
C LEU A 410 11.55 3.98 -10.45
N ILE A 411 10.87 3.99 -9.28
CA ILE A 411 11.62 4.42 -8.08
C ILE A 411 12.72 3.38 -7.78
N ARG A 412 12.40 2.23 -7.93
CA ARG A 412 13.37 1.16 -7.59
C ARG A 412 14.59 1.25 -8.52
N HIS A 413 14.38 1.37 -9.84
CA HIS A 413 15.51 1.23 -10.78
C HIS A 413 16.26 2.55 -10.93
N VAL A 414 15.52 3.65 -10.80
CA VAL A 414 16.19 4.95 -11.05
C VAL A 414 16.82 5.46 -9.75
N PHE A 415 16.24 5.12 -8.62
CA PHE A 415 16.78 5.75 -7.38
C PHE A 415 17.17 4.65 -6.39
N GLY A 416 16.44 3.57 -6.27
CA GLY A 416 16.70 2.53 -5.25
C GLY A 416 17.99 1.77 -5.53
N ASP A 417 18.13 1.30 -6.74
CA ASP A 417 19.27 0.42 -7.05
C ASP A 417 20.54 1.24 -7.25
N THR A 418 20.38 2.55 -7.36
CA THR A 418 21.57 3.38 -7.65
C THR A 418 22.16 3.93 -6.35
N GLY A 419 21.47 3.65 -5.25
CA GLY A 419 22.00 4.13 -3.96
C GLY A 419 21.85 5.65 -3.81
N PHE A 420 21.00 6.22 -4.57
CA PHE A 420 20.80 7.69 -4.63
C PHE A 420 20.63 8.28 -3.24
N GLU A 421 19.84 7.70 -2.46
CA GLU A 421 19.56 8.27 -1.12
C GLU A 421 20.80 8.17 -0.22
N HIS A 422 21.43 7.08 -0.34
CA HIS A 422 22.64 6.91 0.49
C HIS A 422 23.74 7.91 0.10
N ILE A 423 23.90 8.21 -1.17
CA ILE A 423 24.92 9.16 -1.63
C ILE A 423 24.61 10.58 -1.12
N ILE A 424 23.34 10.91 -1.16
CA ILE A 424 22.95 12.27 -0.70
C ILE A 424 23.12 12.38 0.82
N GLU A 425 22.81 11.32 1.47
CA GLU A 425 22.90 11.38 2.95
C GLU A 425 24.36 11.37 3.40
N SER A 426 25.15 10.47 2.90
CA SER A 426 26.53 10.35 3.38
C SER A 426 27.36 11.58 2.98
N HIS A 427 27.10 12.16 1.83
CA HIS A 427 27.92 13.31 1.36
C HIS A 427 27.42 14.63 1.96
N SER A 428 26.11 14.64 2.30
CA SER A 428 25.61 15.81 3.04
C SER A 428 26.22 15.89 4.45
N GLN A 429 26.43 14.78 5.07
CA GLN A 429 27.08 14.78 6.39
C GLN A 429 28.55 15.22 6.27
N ALA A 430 29.13 14.85 5.20
CA ALA A 430 30.54 15.26 4.99
C ALA A 430 30.64 16.77 4.78
N ILE A 431 29.63 17.33 4.06
CA ILE A 431 29.62 18.80 3.85
C ILE A 431 29.42 19.52 5.19
N HIS A 432 28.51 18.90 5.93
CA HIS A 432 28.30 19.51 7.26
C HIS A 432 29.58 19.45 8.09
N ALA A 433 30.25 18.35 8.08
CA ALA A 433 31.48 18.19 8.88
C ALA A 433 32.58 19.13 8.38
N ALA A 434 32.70 19.25 7.06
CA ALA A 434 33.73 20.14 6.48
C ALA A 434 33.44 21.62 6.81
N MET A 435 32.13 21.95 6.77
CA MET A 435 31.74 23.32 7.11
C MET A 435 31.99 23.62 8.59
N ALA A 436 31.62 22.67 9.34
CA ALA A 436 31.85 22.87 10.80
C ALA A 436 33.34 23.02 11.09
N GLN A 437 34.08 22.18 10.45
CA GLN A 437 35.54 22.23 10.68
C GLN A 437 36.11 23.58 10.21
N HIS A 438 35.67 24.05 9.03
CA HIS A 438 36.14 25.34 8.52
C HIS A 438 35.77 26.50 9.46
N MET A 439 34.54 26.41 9.99
CA MET A 439 34.08 27.51 10.88
C MET A 439 34.82 27.47 12.22
N LEU A 440 35.20 26.33 12.58
CA LEU A 440 35.90 26.20 13.87
C LEU A 440 37.37 26.59 13.72
N SER A 441 37.85 26.55 12.54
CA SER A 441 39.26 26.95 12.32
C SER A 441 39.41 28.47 12.34
N VAL A 442 38.23 29.17 12.28
CA VAL A 442 38.28 30.65 12.26
C VAL A 442 38.38 31.19 13.69
N ALA A 443 38.08 30.37 14.66
CA ALA A 443 37.98 30.78 16.09
C ALA A 443 39.37 31.06 16.67
N PRO A 444 40.41 30.24 16.38
CA PRO A 444 41.75 30.55 16.91
C PRO A 444 42.34 31.82 16.26
N ASP A 445 42.00 32.03 14.96
CA ASP A 445 42.48 33.25 14.27
C ASP A 445 41.80 34.51 14.85
N LEU A 446 40.58 34.29 15.27
CA LEU A 446 39.83 35.42 15.89
C LEU A 446 40.34 35.70 17.31
N ALA A 447 40.68 34.68 18.04
CA ALA A 447 41.19 34.81 19.42
C ALA A 447 42.59 35.42 19.42
N GLN A 448 43.36 35.00 18.41
CA GLN A 448 44.72 35.55 18.31
C GLN A 448 44.68 37.03 17.91
N GLY A 449 43.72 37.43 17.03
CA GLY A 449 43.53 38.84 16.62
C GLY A 449 43.10 39.73 17.80
N VAL A 450 42.28 39.18 18.68
CA VAL A 450 41.77 39.95 19.85
C VAL A 450 42.87 40.04 20.91
N ARG A 451 43.70 38.98 21.03
CA ARG A 451 44.80 38.97 22.00
C ARG A 451 45.89 39.98 21.60
N ALA A 452 46.15 40.06 20.32
CA ALA A 452 47.18 41.00 19.82
C ALA A 452 46.74 42.46 20.02
N THR A 453 45.44 42.74 19.92
CA THR A 453 44.91 44.11 20.06
C THR A 453 44.77 44.49 21.53
N VAL A 454 44.45 43.52 22.42
CA VAL A 454 44.27 43.77 23.87
C VAL A 454 45.65 43.86 24.54
N THR A 455 46.70 43.05 24.09
CA THR A 455 48.07 43.14 24.63
C THR A 455 48.69 44.48 24.25
N ASP A 456 48.30 44.97 23.11
CA ASP A 456 48.79 46.30 22.66
C ASP A 456 48.17 47.43 23.47
N ALA A 457 46.98 47.20 24.15
CA ALA A 457 46.23 48.26 24.90
C ALA A 457 46.43 48.08 26.40
N ARG A 458 47.50 47.25 27.00
CA ARG A 458 47.95 47.01 28.39
C ARG A 458 46.77 46.68 29.30
N CYS A 459 45.67 45.91 28.95
CA CYS A 459 44.53 45.35 29.72
C CYS A 459 44.91 43.95 30.24
N PRO A 460 44.73 43.75 31.69
CA PRO A 460 45.11 42.41 32.19
C PRO A 460 44.22 41.31 31.57
N VAL A 461 44.62 40.69 30.46
CA VAL A 461 43.98 39.64 29.62
C VAL A 461 43.52 38.48 30.51
N SER A 462 44.01 38.50 31.93
CA SER A 462 43.66 37.37 32.80
C SER A 462 42.19 37.39 33.21
N SER A 463 41.45 38.56 32.82
CA SER A 463 40.02 38.67 33.22
C SER A 463 39.11 38.47 32.01
N LEU A 464 39.74 38.38 30.72
CA LEU A 464 38.93 38.10 29.52
C LEU A 464 39.00 36.60 29.18
N ASN A 465 37.88 35.96 29.44
CA ASN A 465 37.87 34.51 29.16
C ASN A 465 37.99 34.24 27.65
N LEU A 466 39.15 34.56 27.04
CA LEU A 466 39.39 34.36 25.59
C LEU A 466 39.45 32.86 25.27
N ASP A 467 39.55 32.05 26.45
CA ASP A 467 39.48 30.57 26.31
C ASP A 467 38.05 30.13 25.93
N ALA A 468 37.09 31.07 26.20
CA ALA A 468 35.67 30.84 25.84
C ALA A 468 35.48 30.96 24.32
N LEU A 469 36.34 31.83 23.64
CA LEU A 469 36.31 31.92 22.16
C LEU A 469 37.16 30.80 21.53
N ALA A 470 38.26 30.31 22.33
CA ALA A 470 39.19 29.26 21.86
C ALA A 470 38.65 27.87 22.21
N ASP A 471 37.60 27.77 23.26
CA ASP A 471 37.00 26.48 23.66
C ASP A 471 35.72 26.24 22.86
N LEU A 472 35.63 26.68 21.61
CA LEU A 472 34.51 26.33 20.71
C LEU A 472 34.62 24.87 20.27
N GLY A 473 34.63 23.99 21.24
CA GLY A 473 34.74 22.55 20.93
C GLY A 473 33.63 22.09 19.95
N PRO A 474 33.95 21.35 18.94
CA PRO A 474 33.07 20.82 17.90
C PRO A 474 31.75 20.30 18.48
N ASP A 475 31.68 19.98 19.88
CA ASP A 475 30.50 19.31 20.47
C ASP A 475 29.49 20.35 20.99
N ARG A 476 29.89 21.55 21.30
CA ARG A 476 29.01 22.56 21.93
C ARG A 476 28.40 23.47 20.86
N ILE A 477 29.08 23.67 19.74
CA ILE A 477 28.55 24.43 18.58
C ILE A 477 27.58 23.55 17.80
N HIS A 478 27.89 22.27 17.88
CA HIS A 478 26.98 21.28 17.25
C HIS A 478 25.68 21.14 18.05
N ALA A 479 25.78 21.26 19.39
CA ALA A 479 24.61 21.16 20.28
C ALA A 479 23.78 22.46 20.23
N ALA A 480 24.43 23.59 20.03
CA ALA A 480 23.76 24.91 19.96
C ALA A 480 23.17 25.15 18.57
N VAL A 481 23.74 24.58 17.56
CA VAL A 481 23.25 24.69 16.16
C VAL A 481 22.17 23.64 15.92
N SER A 482 22.29 22.50 16.69
CA SER A 482 21.23 21.45 16.64
C SER A 482 19.95 21.92 17.32
N THR A 483 20.07 22.86 18.22
CA THR A 483 18.90 23.43 18.96
C THR A 483 18.41 24.70 18.27
N ALA A 484 19.30 25.49 17.61
CA ALA A 484 18.96 26.76 16.93
C ALA A 484 18.59 26.46 15.47
N SER A 485 18.97 25.39 14.80
CA SER A 485 18.58 24.92 13.46
C SER A 485 17.27 24.15 13.50
N ALA A 486 16.76 23.84 14.75
CA ALA A 486 15.42 23.22 14.85
C ALA A 486 14.33 24.30 14.91
N VAL A 487 14.71 25.65 14.98
CA VAL A 487 13.63 26.65 15.21
C VAL A 487 13.61 27.62 14.03
N THR A 488 14.42 27.40 12.86
CA THR A 488 14.15 28.42 11.81
C THR A 488 14.31 27.78 10.42
N VAL A 489 14.37 26.32 10.28
CA VAL A 489 14.21 25.73 8.94
C VAL A 489 13.76 24.28 9.10
N GLY A 490 12.64 23.96 9.83
CA GLY A 490 11.77 22.76 9.74
C GLY A 490 12.58 21.49 9.45
N THR A 491 13.10 20.71 10.39
CA THR A 491 13.73 19.37 10.45
C THR A 491 13.84 18.75 9.06
N VAL A 492 14.33 19.53 8.05
CA VAL A 492 14.50 18.87 6.74
C VAL A 492 15.90 18.23 6.71
N THR A 493 15.94 16.84 6.88
CA THR A 493 17.20 16.06 6.76
C THR A 493 17.49 15.75 5.28
N ALA A 494 18.79 15.76 4.99
CA ALA A 494 19.23 15.38 3.62
C ALA A 494 18.45 14.16 3.09
N LYS A 495 18.11 13.34 3.99
CA LYS A 495 17.30 12.16 3.59
C LYS A 495 15.88 12.58 3.20
N ALA A 496 15.33 13.44 3.91
CA ALA A 496 13.96 13.90 3.59
C ALA A 496 13.94 14.69 2.28
N VAL A 497 14.99 15.40 2.00
CA VAL A 497 15.08 16.15 0.74
C VAL A 497 15.24 15.16 -0.43
N ALA A 498 16.00 14.16 -0.16
CA ALA A 498 16.16 13.13 -1.21
C ALA A 498 14.85 12.37 -1.45
N GLN A 499 14.14 12.16 -0.41
CA GLN A 499 12.87 11.42 -0.57
C GLN A 499 11.82 12.29 -1.28
N LYS A 500 11.87 13.50 -0.93
CA LYS A 500 10.93 14.43 -1.59
C LYS A 500 11.27 14.56 -3.08
N ALA A 501 12.45 14.55 -3.38
CA ALA A 501 12.85 14.67 -4.82
C ALA A 501 12.50 13.39 -5.57
N VAL A 502 12.74 12.29 -4.89
CA VAL A 502 12.36 11.01 -5.52
C VAL A 502 10.85 10.96 -5.75
N ALA A 503 10.10 11.39 -4.80
CA ALA A 503 8.62 11.34 -4.95
C ALA A 503 8.17 12.33 -6.03
N ALA A 504 8.78 13.47 -6.06
CA ALA A 504 8.40 14.48 -7.07
C ALA A 504 8.80 14.02 -8.48
N ALA A 505 9.94 13.47 -8.55
CA ALA A 505 10.38 12.94 -9.85
C ALA A 505 9.47 11.79 -10.32
N ALA A 506 9.17 10.91 -9.42
CA ALA A 506 8.26 9.81 -9.78
C ALA A 506 6.87 10.33 -10.16
N GLY A 507 6.38 11.30 -9.44
CA GLY A 507 5.05 11.89 -9.74
C GLY A 507 5.05 12.58 -11.12
N LYS A 508 6.07 13.32 -11.41
CA LYS A 508 6.14 14.09 -12.68
C LYS A 508 6.41 13.15 -13.86
N ALA A 509 7.21 12.19 -13.56
CA ALA A 509 7.44 11.18 -14.61
C ALA A 509 6.14 10.43 -14.96
N ALA A 510 5.33 10.18 -13.95
CA ALA A 510 4.02 9.52 -14.20
C ALA A 510 3.08 10.45 -14.98
N ALA A 511 3.34 11.67 -14.92
CA ALA A 511 2.45 12.65 -15.58
C ALA A 511 3.04 13.03 -16.95
N SER A 512 4.23 12.47 -17.26
CA SER A 512 4.80 12.83 -18.57
C SER A 512 4.02 12.15 -19.71
N GLY A 513 3.84 12.90 -20.85
CA GLY A 513 3.04 12.58 -22.06
C GLY A 513 3.33 11.17 -22.58
N SER A 514 4.53 10.60 -22.42
CA SER A 514 4.92 9.27 -22.97
C SER A 514 4.49 8.13 -22.04
N LEU A 515 4.46 8.37 -20.68
CA LEU A 515 4.01 7.33 -19.71
C LEU A 515 2.50 7.41 -19.51
N LYS A 516 1.89 8.58 -19.69
CA LYS A 516 0.43 8.76 -19.61
C LYS A 516 -0.25 8.15 -20.85
N LEU A 517 0.38 8.35 -22.01
CA LEU A 517 -0.16 7.80 -23.27
C LEU A 517 -0.01 6.27 -23.29
N ALA A 518 1.03 5.78 -22.73
CA ALA A 518 1.27 4.32 -22.62
C ALA A 518 0.34 3.68 -21.57
N ALA A 519 0.09 4.37 -20.51
CA ALA A 519 -0.83 3.88 -19.45
C ALA A 519 -2.30 3.96 -19.92
N THR A 520 -2.60 4.95 -20.76
CA THR A 520 -3.97 5.11 -21.33
C THR A 520 -4.21 4.07 -22.44
N LEU A 521 -3.19 3.75 -23.18
CA LEU A 521 -3.31 2.73 -24.25
C LEU A 521 -3.37 1.32 -23.65
N ALA A 522 -2.63 1.07 -22.58
CA ALA A 522 -2.68 -0.20 -21.83
C ALA A 522 -4.01 -0.34 -21.07
N ALA A 523 -4.49 0.75 -20.63
CA ALA A 523 -5.80 0.75 -19.92
C ALA A 523 -6.95 0.61 -20.92
N LYS A 524 -6.77 1.08 -22.21
CA LYS A 524 -7.80 0.98 -23.27
C LYS A 524 -7.75 -0.40 -23.94
N ALA A 525 -6.70 -1.10 -23.86
CA ALA A 525 -6.54 -2.46 -24.41
C ALA A 525 -7.18 -3.50 -23.49
N VAL A 526 -7.65 -3.18 -22.24
CA VAL A 526 -8.32 -4.10 -21.30
C VAL A 526 -9.79 -3.72 -21.17
N ALA A 527 -10.17 -2.55 -21.86
CA ALA A 527 -11.55 -2.06 -21.68
C ALA A 527 -12.42 -2.54 -22.84
N LYS A 528 -11.87 -3.57 -23.79
CA LYS A 528 -12.76 -4.20 -24.78
C LYS A 528 -12.36 -5.67 -24.97
N PRO A 529 -12.97 -6.70 -24.39
CA PRO A 529 -12.56 -8.07 -24.80
C PRO A 529 -12.57 -8.22 -26.33
N GLY A 530 -11.52 -7.53 -27.04
CA GLY A 530 -11.22 -7.71 -28.48
C GLY A 530 -10.37 -6.55 -29.01
N ALA A 531 -9.67 -5.78 -28.28
CA ALA A 531 -8.87 -4.68 -28.88
C ALA A 531 -7.38 -4.98 -28.66
N ALA A 532 -7.01 -6.23 -28.35
CA ALA A 532 -5.58 -6.50 -28.64
C ALA A 532 -5.41 -6.84 -30.14
N LEU A 533 -6.32 -6.29 -31.02
CA LEU A 533 -6.05 -6.42 -32.46
C LEU A 533 -5.75 -5.05 -33.05
N ALA A 534 -5.08 -4.20 -32.37
CA ALA A 534 -4.85 -3.00 -33.21
C ALA A 534 -3.35 -2.80 -33.41
N ALA A 535 -2.60 -4.02 -33.65
CA ALA A 535 -1.36 -3.74 -34.41
C ALA A 535 -0.97 -4.99 -35.21
N GLY A 536 -1.90 -5.59 -36.14
CA GLY A 536 -1.27 -6.32 -37.29
C GLY A 536 -2.35 -6.99 -38.14
N THR A 537 -3.16 -6.32 -38.82
CA THR A 537 -3.73 -6.69 -40.14
C THR A 537 -2.92 -7.80 -40.80
N ALA A 538 -2.72 -9.07 -40.19
CA ALA A 538 -2.40 -10.20 -41.11
C ALA A 538 -2.50 -11.51 -40.35
N ALA A 539 -3.33 -11.71 -39.26
CA ALA A 539 -3.34 -13.12 -38.78
C ALA A 539 -4.79 -13.59 -38.65
N THR A 540 -5.75 -12.88 -39.30
CA THR A 540 -7.12 -13.46 -39.27
C THR A 540 -7.48 -13.99 -40.66
N ALA A 541 -6.42 -14.29 -41.49
CA ALA A 541 -6.83 -14.76 -42.84
C ALA A 541 -6.44 -16.23 -43.00
N VAL A 542 -6.21 -17.02 -41.95
CA VAL A 542 -5.94 -18.43 -42.36
C VAL A 542 -6.92 -19.34 -41.59
N CYS A 543 -8.04 -18.78 -41.08
CA CYS A 543 -9.03 -19.80 -40.64
C CYS A 543 -10.44 -19.26 -40.89
N ALA A 544 -10.60 -18.64 -41.99
CA ALA A 544 -11.97 -18.19 -42.33
C ALA A 544 -12.45 -18.95 -43.58
N PRO A 545 -12.87 -20.27 -43.40
CA PRO A 545 -14.30 -20.42 -43.75
C PRO A 545 -14.93 -21.64 -43.09
N THR A 546 -15.13 -21.69 -41.68
CA THR A 546 -16.31 -22.51 -41.28
C THR A 546 -16.74 -22.11 -39.87
N GLY A 547 -17.50 -21.05 -39.64
CA GLY A 547 -18.55 -20.77 -38.63
C GLY A 547 -18.00 -20.87 -37.20
N PRO A 548 -18.83 -20.39 -36.02
CA PRO A 548 -18.60 -20.04 -34.62
C PRO A 548 -17.67 -21.05 -33.93
N ALA A 549 -16.96 -21.92 -34.70
CA ALA A 549 -15.86 -22.78 -34.22
C ALA A 549 -14.49 -22.18 -34.57
N ALA A 550 -14.34 -20.90 -34.98
CA ALA A 550 -13.07 -20.16 -35.22
C ALA A 550 -12.55 -19.54 -33.92
N LEU A 551 -13.22 -19.82 -32.79
CA LEU A 551 -12.70 -19.35 -31.48
C LEU A 551 -11.96 -20.48 -30.77
N LEU A 552 -11.93 -21.64 -31.52
CA LEU A 552 -11.26 -22.78 -30.86
C LEU A 552 -10.09 -23.26 -31.69
N CYS A 553 -9.78 -22.66 -32.84
CA CYS A 553 -8.55 -22.90 -33.60
C CYS A 553 -7.47 -21.87 -33.20
N GLY A 554 -7.69 -21.16 -32.07
CA GLY A 554 -6.64 -20.30 -31.48
C GLY A 554 -6.13 -20.86 -30.15
N ILE A 555 -6.53 -22.15 -29.87
CA ILE A 555 -6.01 -22.55 -28.54
C ILE A 555 -5.31 -23.91 -28.69
N ALA A 556 -5.10 -24.39 -29.95
CA ALA A 556 -4.33 -25.67 -29.91
C ALA A 556 -3.18 -25.60 -30.92
N ALA A 557 -2.82 -24.25 -31.43
CA ALA A 557 -1.53 -24.06 -32.12
C ALA A 557 -0.82 -22.81 -31.55
N GLY A 558 -0.88 -22.46 -30.22
CA GLY A 558 -0.34 -21.13 -29.79
C GLY A 558 0.46 -21.30 -28.49
N VAL A 559 1.12 -22.35 -28.30
CA VAL A 559 1.92 -22.10 -27.07
C VAL A 559 3.39 -21.95 -27.46
N VAL A 560 3.75 -22.00 -28.84
CA VAL A 560 5.16 -21.65 -29.14
C VAL A 560 5.19 -20.51 -30.17
N THR A 561 3.93 -19.93 -30.68
CA THR A 561 3.89 -18.81 -31.64
C THR A 561 3.36 -17.55 -30.94
N TRP A 562 2.96 -17.55 -29.64
CA TRP A 562 2.42 -16.34 -28.99
C TRP A 562 3.52 -15.67 -28.15
N ILE A 563 4.61 -16.37 -27.72
CA ILE A 563 5.72 -15.75 -26.97
C ILE A 563 6.69 -15.08 -27.96
N THR A 564 6.63 -15.59 -29.35
CA THR A 564 7.55 -14.95 -30.32
C THR A 564 6.90 -13.69 -30.91
N VAL A 565 5.57 -13.64 -31.00
CA VAL A 565 4.83 -12.48 -31.54
C VAL A 565 4.82 -11.36 -30.49
N ASP A 566 4.86 -11.76 -29.19
CA ASP A 566 4.89 -10.74 -28.11
C ASP A 566 6.31 -10.15 -27.98
N LYS A 567 7.19 -10.99 -28.27
CA LYS A 567 8.58 -10.49 -28.20
C LYS A 567 8.87 -9.56 -29.40
N ALA A 568 8.38 -9.84 -30.61
CA ALA A 568 8.59 -9.00 -31.80
C ALA A 568 7.81 -7.67 -31.68
N ALA A 569 6.68 -7.65 -31.09
CA ALA A 569 5.87 -6.44 -30.86
C ALA A 569 6.52 -5.53 -29.80
N ILE A 570 7.22 -6.19 -28.85
CA ILE A 570 7.88 -5.38 -27.79
C ILE A 570 9.17 -4.77 -28.35
N GLU A 571 9.75 -5.44 -29.26
CA GLU A 571 11.00 -4.90 -29.84
C GLU A 571 10.70 -3.76 -30.81
N ILE A 572 9.58 -3.88 -31.44
CA ILE A 572 9.16 -2.81 -32.38
C ILE A 572 8.77 -1.56 -31.58
N GLU A 573 8.05 -1.78 -30.59
CA GLU A 573 7.67 -0.64 -29.74
C GLU A 573 8.90 -0.02 -29.06
N ALA A 574 9.81 -0.90 -28.63
CA ALA A 574 11.04 -0.36 -27.99
C ALA A 574 11.83 0.48 -28.99
N HIS A 575 11.83 0.12 -30.24
CA HIS A 575 12.61 0.87 -31.24
C HIS A 575 11.93 2.19 -31.58
N LEU A 576 10.65 2.27 -31.33
CA LEU A 576 9.95 3.51 -31.77
C LEU A 576 9.80 4.49 -30.61
N LYS A 577 9.79 3.94 -29.29
CA LYS A 577 9.31 4.87 -28.23
C LYS A 577 10.36 4.96 -27.12
N ARG A 578 11.39 4.14 -27.21
CA ARG A 578 12.34 4.06 -26.09
C ARG A 578 13.11 5.38 -25.97
N ASP A 579 13.44 6.01 -27.02
CA ASP A 579 14.26 7.24 -26.95
C ASP A 579 13.42 8.43 -26.45
N ASP A 580 12.15 8.41 -26.89
CA ASP A 580 11.27 9.51 -26.42
C ASP A 580 11.03 9.43 -24.92
N MET A 581 10.84 8.15 -24.41
CA MET A 581 10.61 7.99 -22.95
C MET A 581 11.89 8.28 -22.16
N ARG A 582 12.91 7.90 -22.75
CA ARG A 582 14.19 8.23 -22.08
C ARG A 582 14.38 9.75 -22.00
N ALA A 583 14.14 10.39 -23.07
CA ALA A 583 14.31 11.85 -23.07
C ALA A 583 13.38 12.52 -22.05
N ASP A 584 12.18 12.05 -21.94
CA ASP A 584 11.22 12.62 -20.96
C ASP A 584 11.71 12.40 -19.52
N LEU A 585 12.19 11.16 -19.26
CA LEU A 585 12.65 10.87 -17.88
C LEU A 585 13.92 11.65 -17.56
N MET A 586 14.71 11.89 -18.65
CA MET A 586 15.93 12.69 -18.40
C MET A 586 15.57 14.15 -18.13
N ALA A 587 14.59 14.60 -18.80
CA ALA A 587 14.15 15.99 -18.57
C ALA A 587 13.62 16.18 -17.14
N VAL A 588 12.89 15.15 -16.67
CA VAL A 588 12.36 15.24 -15.28
C VAL A 588 13.52 15.20 -14.28
N LEU A 589 14.52 14.36 -14.56
CA LEU A 589 15.65 14.28 -13.62
C LEU A 589 16.44 15.60 -13.61
N ASN A 590 16.57 16.22 -14.79
CA ASN A 590 17.32 17.49 -14.81
C ASN A 590 16.58 18.60 -14.08
N GLU A 591 15.31 18.57 -14.23
CA GLU A 591 14.50 19.56 -13.48
C GLU A 591 14.62 19.34 -11.97
N GLN A 592 14.61 18.09 -11.58
CA GLN A 592 14.68 17.82 -10.13
C GLN A 592 16.10 18.09 -9.59
N ARG A 593 17.03 17.96 -10.43
CA ARG A 593 18.41 18.29 -10.00
C ARG A 593 18.51 19.77 -9.62
N ALA A 594 17.91 20.64 -10.40
CA ALA A 594 17.98 22.08 -10.10
C ALA A 594 17.22 22.40 -8.80
N ALA A 595 16.04 21.77 -8.66
CA ALA A 595 15.23 22.02 -7.44
C ALA A 595 15.96 21.52 -6.18
N MET A 596 16.60 20.42 -6.31
CA MET A 596 17.30 19.88 -5.12
C MET A 596 18.56 20.71 -4.81
N ARG A 597 19.13 21.17 -5.87
CA ARG A 597 20.29 22.08 -5.63
C ARG A 597 19.87 23.29 -4.80
N ALA A 598 18.81 23.87 -5.14
CA ALA A 598 18.36 25.07 -4.42
C ALA A 598 18.02 24.74 -2.95
N GLU A 599 17.46 23.63 -2.76
CA GLU A 599 17.06 23.28 -1.38
C GLU A 599 18.28 22.94 -0.51
N LEU A 600 19.19 22.18 -1.05
CA LEU A 600 20.39 21.83 -0.27
C LEU A 600 21.24 23.08 -0.01
N GLN A 601 21.21 24.00 -1.01
CA GLN A 601 21.95 25.25 -0.76
C GLN A 601 21.30 26.05 0.37
N ALA A 602 20.02 26.03 0.36
CA ALA A 602 19.31 26.78 1.42
C ALA A 602 19.59 26.18 2.80
N ILE A 603 19.61 24.87 2.83
CA ILE A 603 19.82 24.21 4.14
C ILE A 603 21.24 24.51 4.64
N HIS A 604 22.18 24.40 3.77
CA HIS A 604 23.57 24.52 4.25
C HIS A 604 23.94 25.99 4.44
N HIS A 605 23.35 26.86 3.59
CA HIS A 605 23.55 28.29 3.88
C HIS A 605 22.95 28.70 5.23
N GLY A 606 21.79 28.15 5.49
CA GLY A 606 21.16 28.38 6.83
C GLY A 606 22.04 27.91 7.97
N LEU A 607 22.64 26.77 7.71
CA LEU A 607 23.52 26.25 8.77
C LEU A 607 24.75 27.15 8.95
N ALA A 608 25.33 27.58 7.91
CA ALA A 608 26.49 28.50 7.98
C ALA A 608 26.11 29.81 8.66
N ASP A 609 24.86 30.27 8.35
CA ASP A 609 24.40 31.52 9.00
C ASP A 609 24.22 31.32 10.50
N ALA A 610 23.76 30.15 10.81
CA ALA A 610 23.55 29.88 12.25
C ALA A 610 24.90 29.80 12.98
N TYR A 611 25.87 29.18 12.29
CA TYR A 611 27.21 29.14 12.91
C TYR A 611 27.78 30.56 13.07
N ALA A 612 27.62 31.33 12.07
CA ALA A 612 28.13 32.72 12.12
C ALA A 612 27.43 33.53 13.21
N ALA A 613 26.10 33.35 13.31
CA ALA A 613 25.34 34.10 14.33
C ALA A 613 25.76 33.68 15.75
N GLU A 614 25.97 32.40 15.89
CA GLU A 614 26.37 31.92 17.23
C GLU A 614 27.79 32.42 17.58
N ILE A 615 28.68 32.36 16.58
CA ILE A 615 30.06 32.85 16.84
C ILE A 615 30.00 34.35 17.14
N ASP A 616 29.12 35.02 16.37
CA ASP A 616 28.96 36.49 16.61
C ASP A 616 28.38 36.76 18.01
N ALA A 617 27.33 36.02 18.39
CA ALA A 617 26.70 36.19 19.72
C ALA A 617 27.69 35.91 20.84
N ARG A 618 28.51 34.96 20.64
CA ARG A 618 29.50 34.62 21.70
C ARG A 618 30.62 35.66 21.72
N ALA A 619 31.01 36.04 20.45
CA ALA A 619 32.00 37.15 20.39
C ALA A 619 31.48 38.40 21.10
N GLN A 620 30.16 38.60 21.04
CA GLN A 620 29.57 39.79 21.70
C GLN A 620 29.48 39.60 23.21
N ARG A 621 29.33 38.36 23.66
CA ARG A 621 29.26 38.05 25.11
C ARG A 621 30.65 38.19 25.76
N VAL A 622 31.65 37.90 24.89
CA VAL A 622 33.01 38.10 25.41
C VAL A 622 33.28 39.59 25.59
N PHE A 623 32.43 40.41 24.75
CA PHE A 623 32.64 41.86 24.87
C PHE A 623 31.41 42.51 25.54
N VAL A 624 31.15 42.36 26.84
CA VAL A 624 29.98 42.86 27.59
C VAL A 624 30.18 44.36 27.88
N PRO A 625 29.35 45.22 27.23
CA PRO A 625 29.33 46.68 27.40
C PRO A 625 29.31 47.08 28.88
N ALA A 626 28.67 46.31 29.81
CA ALA A 626 28.61 46.59 31.27
C ALA A 626 29.95 46.26 31.95
N ARG A 627 30.88 45.41 31.46
CA ARG A 627 32.22 45.04 31.92
C ARG A 627 33.29 45.79 31.14
N ASP A 628 33.13 46.31 29.84
CA ASP A 628 34.20 46.78 28.93
C ASP A 628 33.99 48.26 28.63
N GLY A 629 33.23 49.05 29.57
CA GLY A 629 33.07 50.52 29.64
C GLY A 629 32.66 51.12 28.29
N VAL A 630 31.51 50.69 27.64
CA VAL A 630 30.75 51.69 26.86
C VAL A 630 29.54 52.15 27.68
#